data_AF-A0ABD5S237-F1
#
_entry.id   AF-A0ABD5S237-F1
#
_cell.length_a   1.000
_cell.length_b   1.000
_cell.length_c   1.000
_cell.angle_alpha   90.00
_cell.angle_beta   90.00
_cell.angle_gamma   90.00
#
_symmetry.space_group_name_H-M   'P 1'
#
loop_
_entity.id
_entity.type
_entity.pdbx_description
1 polymer ?
#
loop_
_entity_poly.entity_id
_entity_poly.type
_entity_poly.pdbx_seq_one_letter_code
_entity_poly.pdbx_strand_id
1 'polypeptide(L)' 'MKDWLTHRVRTSPAKTALVESETDEEWTYAALDDEVTALAGRLAALGVRDGDHVGSLVGT' A
#
# COMPACT_ATOMS: atom_id res chain seq x y z
N MET A 1 -5.03 -7.08 -11.57
CA MET A 1 -4.10 -7.53 -10.53
C MET A 1 -4.89 -8.37 -9.54
N LYS A 2 -4.45 -9.59 -9.20
CA LYS A 2 -5.12 -10.35 -8.13
C LYS A 2 -4.86 -9.63 -6.82
N ASP A 3 -5.90 -9.37 -6.04
CA ASP A 3 -5.81 -8.66 -4.77
C ASP A 3 -5.05 -9.50 -3.73
N TRP A 4 -3.74 -9.45 -3.85
CA TRP A 4 -2.80 -10.24 -3.07
C TRP A 4 -2.61 -9.66 -1.67
N LEU A 5 -2.73 -8.34 -1.52
CA LEU A 5 -2.61 -7.64 -0.26
C LEU A 5 -3.80 -7.99 0.64
N THR A 6 -5.04 -7.89 0.16
CA THR A 6 -6.23 -8.31 0.92
C THR A 6 -6.18 -9.80 1.28
N HIS A 7 -5.61 -10.65 0.42
CA HIS A 7 -5.40 -12.05 0.77
C HIS A 7 -4.40 -12.21 1.94
N ARG A 8 -3.31 -11.44 1.95
CA ARG A 8 -2.30 -11.46 3.01
C ARG A 8 -2.80 -10.86 4.32
N VAL A 9 -3.55 -9.76 4.27
CA VAL A 9 -4.21 -9.16 5.44
C VAL A 9 -5.13 -10.18 6.12
N ARG A 10 -5.91 -10.93 5.34
CA ARG A 10 -6.81 -11.95 5.89
C ARG A 10 -6.08 -13.17 6.47
N THR A 11 -4.98 -13.60 5.86
CA THR A 11 -4.31 -14.87 6.21
C THR A 11 -3.17 -14.69 7.21
N SER A 12 -2.53 -13.52 7.24
CA SER A 12 -1.37 -13.25 8.07
C SER A 12 -1.21 -11.74 8.34
N PRO A 13 -2.18 -11.09 9.01
CA PRO A 13 -2.22 -9.62 9.14
C PRO A 13 -1.00 -9.05 9.88
N ALA A 14 -0.52 -9.76 10.91
CA ALA A 14 0.60 -9.31 11.74
C ALA A 14 1.99 -9.70 11.20
N LYS A 15 2.08 -10.39 10.05
CA LYS A 15 3.39 -10.70 9.46
C LYS A 15 3.95 -9.47 8.77
N THR A 16 5.27 -9.28 8.88
CA THR A 16 6.02 -8.24 8.18
C THR A 16 5.83 -8.36 6.67
N ALA A 17 5.49 -7.24 6.05
CA ALA A 17 5.21 -7.08 4.63
C ALA A 17 6.28 -6.24 3.93
N LEU A 18 6.78 -5.21 4.61
CA LEU A 18 7.79 -4.28 4.12
C LEU A 18 8.76 -3.94 5.25
N VAL A 19 10.03 -3.85 4.92
CA VAL A 19 11.08 -3.33 5.81
C VAL A 19 11.77 -2.17 5.08
N GLU A 20 11.87 -1.01 5.71
CA GLU A 20 12.66 0.10 5.20
C GLU A 20 14.14 -0.15 5.50
N SER A 21 14.99 -0.12 4.47
CA SER A 21 16.39 -0.47 4.61
C SER A 21 17.24 0.51 5.42
N GLU A 22 16.85 1.79 5.51
CA GLU A 22 17.66 2.81 6.20
C GLU A 22 17.39 2.86 7.70
N THR A 23 16.12 2.73 8.10
CA THR A 23 15.69 2.84 9.50
C THR A 23 15.43 1.49 10.15
N ASP A 24 15.38 0.41 9.36
CA ASP A 24 14.92 -0.92 9.76
C ASP A 24 13.45 -0.91 10.24
N GLU A 25 12.66 0.10 9.85
CA GLU A 25 11.25 0.18 10.19
C GLU A 25 10.45 -0.91 9.45
N GLU A 26 9.59 -1.60 10.19
CA GLU A 26 8.79 -2.71 9.68
C GLU A 26 7.31 -2.35 9.61
N TRP A 27 6.68 -2.64 8.47
CA TRP A 27 5.24 -2.62 8.33
C TRP A 27 4.71 -4.04 8.25
N THR A 28 3.66 -4.32 9.05
CA THR A 28 2.86 -5.54 8.91
C THR A 28 1.95 -5.45 7.68
N TYR A 29 1.41 -6.58 7.22
CA TYR A 29 0.42 -6.58 6.14
C TYR A 29 -0.81 -5.72 6.45
N ALA A 30 -1.30 -5.74 7.69
CA ALA A 30 -2.43 -4.90 8.10
C ALA A 30 -2.08 -3.41 8.05
N ALA A 31 -0.93 -3.03 8.59
CA ALA A 31 -0.48 -1.63 8.58
C ALA A 31 -0.27 -1.11 7.15
N LEU A 32 0.31 -1.94 6.27
CA LEU A 32 0.48 -1.58 4.87
C LEU A 32 -0.86 -1.39 4.14
N ASP A 33 -1.87 -2.22 4.45
CA ASP A 33 -3.21 -2.11 3.86
C ASP A 33 -3.94 -0.84 4.29
N ASP A 34 -3.80 -0.44 5.56
CA ASP A 34 -4.33 0.82 6.07
C ASP A 34 -3.71 2.03 5.34
N GLU A 35 -2.39 2.03 5.14
CA GLU A 35 -1.68 3.10 4.42
C GLU A 35 -2.06 3.15 2.93
N VAL A 36 -2.17 1.99 2.28
CA VAL A 36 -2.64 1.90 0.89
C VAL A 36 -4.08 2.41 0.77
N THR A 37 -4.95 2.04 1.69
CA THR A 37 -6.35 2.50 1.72
C THR A 37 -6.41 4.02 1.90
N ALA A 38 -5.62 4.57 2.81
CA ALA A 38 -5.53 6.01 3.02
C ALA A 38 -5.03 6.74 1.77
N LEU A 39 -4.00 6.22 1.09
CA LEU A 39 -3.50 6.79 -0.15
C LEU A 39 -4.53 6.71 -1.28
N ALA A 40 -5.18 5.56 -1.47
CA ALA A 40 -6.24 5.39 -2.46
C ALA A 40 -7.40 6.36 -2.21
N GLY A 41 -7.80 6.56 -0.96
CA GLY A 41 -8.81 7.56 -0.58
C GLY A 41 -8.42 8.99 -0.97
N ARG A 42 -7.14 9.37 -0.78
CA ARG A 42 -6.63 10.68 -1.21
C ARG A 42 -6.64 10.82 -2.73
N LEU A 43 -6.23 9.79 -3.47
CA LEU A 43 -6.27 9.79 -4.94
C LEU A 43 -7.72 9.90 -5.46
N ALA A 44 -8.65 9.16 -4.86
CA ALA A 44 -10.06 9.24 -5.20
C ALA A 44 -10.63 10.65 -4.93
N ALA A 45 -10.22 11.29 -3.82
CA ALA A 45 -10.60 12.68 -3.51
C ALA A 45 -10.06 13.70 -4.53
N LEU A 46 -8.95 13.40 -5.20
CA LEU A 46 -8.41 14.19 -6.32
C LEU A 46 -9.10 13.88 -7.67
N GLY A 47 -10.04 12.94 -7.69
CA GLY A 47 -10.82 12.58 -8.88
C GLY A 47 -10.21 11.48 -9.73
N VAL A 48 -9.15 10.80 -9.26
CA VAL A 48 -8.56 9.63 -9.93
C VAL A 48 -9.56 8.48 -9.94
N ARG A 49 -9.69 7.82 -11.10
CA ARG A 49 -10.61 6.72 -11.34
C ARG A 49 -9.89 5.50 -11.92
N ASP A 50 -10.60 4.38 -11.93
CA ASP A 50 -10.16 3.18 -12.61
C ASP A 50 -9.85 3.48 -14.09
N GLY A 51 -8.63 3.14 -14.51
CA GLY A 51 -8.14 3.38 -15.88
C GLY A 51 -7.34 4.67 -16.04
N ASP A 52 -7.32 5.57 -15.05
CA ASP A 52 -6.47 6.76 -15.09
C ASP A 52 -4.99 6.39 -14.88
N HIS A 53 -4.10 7.15 -15.54
CA HIS A 53 -2.66 7.01 -15.36
C HIS A 53 -2.16 7.91 -14.23
N VAL A 54 -1.43 7.32 -13.28
CA VAL A 54 -0.79 8.03 -12.18
C VAL A 54 0.72 8.02 -12.38
N GLY A 55 1.33 9.20 -12.53
CA GLY A 55 2.78 9.34 -12.56
C GLY A 55 3.37 9.29 -11.16
N SER A 56 4.45 8.53 -10.97
CA SER A 56 5.19 8.47 -9.71
C SER A 56 6.63 8.93 -9.94
N LEU A 57 7.01 10.03 -9.30
CA LEU A 57 8.40 10.45 -9.21
C LEU A 57 8.98 9.92 -7.90
N VAL A 58 9.80 8.88 -8.00
CA VAL A 58 10.53 8.30 -6.86
C VAL A 58 12.01 8.69 -6.96
N GLY A 59 12.64 8.90 -5.81
CA GLY A 59 14.07 9.21 -5.72
C GLY A 59 14.95 8.08 -6.26
N THR A 60 16.23 8.39 -6.50
CA THR A 60 17.26 7.46 -6.97
C THR A 60 18.12 6.93 -5.84
#